data_AF-A0A3N5JC97-F1
#
_entry.id   AF-A0A3N5JC97-F1
#
_cell.length_a   1.000
_cell.length_b   1.000
_cell.length_c   1.000
_cell.angle_alpha   90.00
_cell.angle_beta   90.00
_cell.angle_gamma   90.00
#
_symmetry.space_group_name_H-M   'P 1'
#
loop_
_entity.id
_entity.type
_entity.pdbx_description
1 polymer ?
#
loop_
_entity_poly.entity_id
_entity_poly.type
_entity_poly.pdbx_seq_one_letter_code
_entity_poly.pdbx_strand_id
1 'polypeptide(L)' 'MTEAYIYDHVRSPRGRGKQGGSLNPITPINLVSQVLVALRDRSGLDT' A
#
# COMPACT_ATOMS: atom_id res chain seq x y z
N MET A 1 5.25 6.80 30.54
CA MET A 1 6.11 6.58 29.37
C MET A 1 5.21 6.06 28.27
N THR A 2 5.14 6.71 27.12
CA THR A 2 4.31 6.26 26.00
C THR A 2 5.23 5.66 24.97
N GLU A 3 5.14 4.34 24.81
CA GLU A 3 5.93 3.60 23.84
C GLU A 3 5.20 3.56 22.50
N ALA A 4 5.96 3.61 21.40
CA ALA A 4 5.44 3.52 20.04
C ALA A 4 5.77 2.16 19.44
N TYR A 5 4.77 1.53 18.83
CA TYR A 5 4.91 0.21 18.21
C TYR A 5 4.45 0.24 16.76
N ILE A 6 5.12 -0.55 15.91
CA ILE A 6 4.67 -0.84 14.54
C ILE A 6 4.04 -2.23 14.57
N TYR A 7 2.72 -2.30 14.43
CA TYR A 7 1.98 -3.56 14.48
C TYR A 7 2.04 -4.33 13.16
N ASP A 8 1.93 -3.62 12.02
CA ASP A 8 1.91 -4.27 10.71
C ASP A 8 2.30 -3.30 9.57
N HIS A 9 2.64 -3.82 8.39
CA HIS A 9 3.01 -3.03 7.21
C HIS A 9 2.65 -3.70 5.87
N VAL A 10 2.05 -2.96 4.94
CA VAL A 10 1.84 -3.40 3.55
C VAL A 10 2.59 -2.45 2.62
N ARG A 11 3.01 -2.96 1.45
CA ARG A 11 3.55 -2.14 0.37
C ARG A 11 3.00 -2.60 -0.98
N SER A 12 3.00 -1.71 -1.95
CA SER A 12 2.78 -2.10 -3.34
C SER A 12 3.94 -2.96 -3.87
N PRO A 13 3.70 -3.79 -4.91
CA PRO A 13 4.77 -4.30 -5.75
C PRO A 13 5.56 -3.15 -6.38
N ARG A 14 6.84 -3.38 -6.68
CA ARG A 14 7.66 -2.40 -7.38
C ARG A 14 7.55 -2.63 -8.88
N GLY A 15 7.48 -1.55 -9.64
CA GLY A 15 7.53 -1.60 -11.10
C GLY A 15 7.84 -0.25 -11.70
N ARG A 16 8.23 -0.25 -12.97
CA ARG A 16 8.66 0.97 -13.67
C ARG A 16 7.45 1.86 -13.96
N GLY A 17 7.54 3.15 -13.63
CA GLY A 17 6.50 4.15 -13.89
C GLY A 17 6.61 4.87 -15.26
N LYS A 18 7.70 4.65 -16.00
CA LYS A 18 7.88 5.16 -17.37
C LYS A 18 7.14 4.30 -18.39
N GLN A 19 6.93 4.84 -19.59
CA GLN A 19 6.27 4.15 -20.71
C GLN A 19 6.76 2.70 -20.87
N GLY A 20 5.82 1.77 -21.03
CA GLY A 20 6.10 0.33 -21.11
C GLY A 20 6.45 -0.33 -19.76
N GLY A 21 6.36 0.40 -18.65
CA GLY A 21 6.58 -0.12 -17.31
C GLY A 21 5.29 -0.64 -16.67
N SER A 22 5.42 -1.64 -15.79
CA SER A 22 4.27 -2.33 -15.17
C SER A 22 3.43 -1.45 -14.24
N LEU A 23 3.96 -0.34 -13.73
CA LEU A 23 3.19 0.63 -12.93
C LEU A 23 2.86 1.92 -13.69
N ASN A 24 3.30 2.06 -14.93
CA ASN A 24 2.97 3.22 -15.76
C ASN A 24 1.46 3.49 -15.92
N PRO A 25 0.59 2.48 -16.07
CA PRO A 25 -0.84 2.75 -16.25
C PRO A 25 -1.59 3.03 -14.92
N ILE A 26 -0.93 2.89 -13.77
CA ILE A 26 -1.59 3.00 -12.47
C ILE A 26 -1.30 4.38 -11.87
N THR A 27 -2.35 5.12 -11.52
CA THR A 27 -2.21 6.41 -10.87
C THR A 27 -1.64 6.26 -9.45
N PRO A 28 -0.92 7.27 -8.93
CA PRO A 28 -0.41 7.22 -7.56
C PRO A 28 -1.50 7.01 -6.50
N ILE A 29 -2.69 7.61 -6.69
CA ILE A 29 -3.82 7.40 -5.79
C ILE A 29 -4.27 5.94 -5.76
N ASN A 30 -4.36 5.29 -6.94
CA ASN A 30 -4.73 3.88 -7.00
C ASN A 30 -3.68 2.97 -6.35
N LEU A 31 -2.39 3.32 -6.42
CA LEU A 31 -1.33 2.56 -5.72
C LEU A 31 -1.51 2.64 -4.19
N VAL A 32 -1.81 3.83 -3.65
CA VAL A 32 -2.00 4.02 -2.21
C VAL A 32 -3.31 3.37 -1.73
N SER A 33 -4.41 3.54 -2.48
CA SER A 33 -5.69 2.92 -2.14
C SER A 33 -5.60 1.39 -2.01
N GLN A 34 -4.87 0.73 -2.93
CA GLN A 34 -4.65 -0.71 -2.85
C GLN A 34 -3.86 -1.12 -1.59
N VAL A 35 -2.89 -0.32 -1.16
CA VAL A 35 -2.12 -0.58 0.08
C VAL A 35 -3.01 -0.48 1.32
N LEU A 36 -3.89 0.53 1.38
CA LEU A 36 -4.81 0.71 2.51
C LEU A 36 -5.85 -0.41 2.59
N VAL A 37 -6.43 -0.82 1.45
CA VAL A 37 -7.34 -1.97 1.37
C VAL A 37 -6.65 -3.25 1.84
N ALA A 38 -5.45 -3.53 1.34
CA ALA A 38 -4.70 -4.71 1.73
C ALA A 38 -4.29 -4.71 3.21
N LEU A 39 -4.01 -3.53 3.79
CA LEU A 39 -3.72 -3.42 5.22
C LEU A 39 -4.96 -3.74 6.06
N ARG A 40 -6.13 -3.16 5.70
CA ARG A 40 -7.40 -3.48 6.36
C ARG A 40 -7.70 -4.99 6.29
N ASP A 41 -7.63 -5.57 5.10
CA ASP A 41 -8.00 -6.96 4.86
C ASP A 41 -7.06 -7.94 5.57
N ARG A 42 -5.75 -7.64 5.61
CA ARG A 42 -4.78 -8.51 6.29
C ARG A 42 -4.82 -8.38 7.81
N SER A 43 -5.04 -7.16 8.32
CA SER A 43 -4.99 -6.88 9.75
C SER A 43 -6.37 -6.94 10.43
N GLY A 44 -7.45 -7.20 9.67
CA GLY A 44 -8.81 -7.32 10.21
C GLY A 44 -9.33 -6.03 10.85
N LEU A 45 -8.97 -4.87 10.28
CA LEU A 45 -9.33 -3.57 10.86
C LEU A 45 -10.80 -3.25 10.61
N ASP A 46 -11.50 -2.79 11.65
CA ASP A 46 -12.87 -2.26 11.56
C ASP A 46 -12.81 -0.78 11.15
N THR A 47 -12.86 -0.53 9.84
CA THR A 47 -12.68 0.81 9.22
C THR A 47 -13.63 1.03 8.06
#